data_AF-G9EMZ9-F1
#
_entry.id   AF-G9EMZ9-F1
#
_cell.length_a   1.000
_cell.length_b   1.000
_cell.length_c   1.000
_cell.angle_alpha   90.00
_cell.angle_beta   90.00
_cell.angle_gamma   90.00
#
_symmetry.space_group_name_H-M   'P 1'
#
loop_
_entity.id
_entity.type
_entity.pdbx_description
1 polymer ?
#
loop_
_entity_poly.entity_id
_entity_poly.type
_entity_poly.pdbx_seq_one_letter_code
_entity_poly.pdbx_strand_id
1 'polypeptide(L)'
;MRALINYAYKEGLYGDDFMNDPFSALKDALQSVFHLEAMRSGKYIYPEIQQLKLSLDNFQPNNKRSFIELLKGIRATLPRIEKYIEKGHINFNAIKTSIDSLAKTLNLPLTNWDNYLSHSNLSPKFQFNDTRKELGLLPWLVAKAGKTSTRHNANTQISLLLEYRDHFGFSQKLSAHLKKDPEFLFRLIMESDNNFAHIAHTRLVLYLTDQQLAEAIIKHIPHFVQNNANPTAQAAKLVDKLNEILSNGRSVSTLLRNAEAKFILDSSELLQIYQNGEAEQGHVLAAATPPSSHEDGGLKPTL
;
A
#
# COMPACT_ATOMS: atom_id res chain seq x y z
N MET A 1 5.25 46.69 10.17
CA MET A 1 5.35 48.08 9.68
C MET A 1 6.72 48.45 9.09
N ARG A 2 7.87 48.03 9.67
CA ARG A 2 9.21 48.32 9.09
C ARG A 2 9.50 47.67 7.71
N ALA A 3 8.85 46.56 7.37
CA ALA A 3 9.04 45.90 6.07
C ALA A 3 8.41 46.66 4.89
N LEU A 4 7.29 47.35 5.13
CA LEU A 4 6.57 48.09 4.08
C LEU A 4 7.27 49.40 3.70
N ILE A 5 7.99 50.02 4.65
CA ILE A 5 8.73 51.27 4.42
C ILE A 5 9.94 51.02 3.49
N ASN A 6 10.56 49.84 3.55
CA ASN A 6 11.67 49.49 2.66
C ASN A 6 11.23 49.17 1.22
N TYR A 7 9.95 48.84 1.00
CA TYR A 7 9.44 48.53 -0.34
C TYR A 7 9.16 49.82 -1.14
N ALA A 8 8.51 50.80 -0.51
CA ALA A 8 8.19 52.07 -1.16
C ALA A 8 9.42 52.96 -1.43
N TYR A 9 10.50 52.84 -0.64
CA TYR A 9 11.72 53.65 -0.85
C TYR A 9 12.59 53.16 -2.02
N LYS A 10 12.39 51.92 -2.49
CA LYS A 10 13.14 51.35 -3.64
C LYS A 10 12.54 51.71 -5.00
N GLU A 11 11.22 51.92 -5.09
CA GLU A 11 10.55 52.30 -6.35
C GLU A 11 10.88 53.73 -6.81
N GLY A 12 11.25 54.63 -5.90
CA GLY A 12 11.49 56.05 -6.23
C GLY A 12 12.88 56.40 -6.76
N LEU A 13 13.86 55.49 -6.69
CA LEU A 13 15.28 55.82 -6.93
C LEU A 13 15.92 55.10 -8.12
N TYR A 14 15.31 54.03 -8.64
CA TYR A 14 15.85 53.25 -9.76
C TYR A 14 14.69 52.81 -10.67
N GLY A 15 14.70 53.28 -11.91
CA GLY A 15 13.64 53.03 -12.90
C GLY A 15 13.40 51.56 -13.24
N ASP A 16 12.34 51.34 -14.02
CA ASP A 16 11.71 50.05 -14.42
C ASP A 16 12.63 48.91 -14.92
N ASP A 17 13.92 49.13 -15.10
CA ASP A 17 14.88 48.12 -15.57
C ASP A 17 15.33 47.12 -14.48
N PHE A 18 15.03 47.36 -13.19
CA PHE A 18 15.43 46.45 -12.11
C PHE A 18 14.49 45.24 -11.92
N MET A 19 13.28 45.26 -12.50
CA MET A 19 12.29 44.19 -12.34
C MET A 19 12.55 42.95 -13.22
N ASN A 20 13.62 42.93 -14.01
CA ASN A 20 13.86 41.86 -14.99
C ASN A 20 15.21 41.13 -14.85
N ASP A 21 16.03 41.36 -13.81
CA ASP A 21 17.22 40.53 -13.59
C ASP A 21 16.85 39.20 -12.90
N PRO A 22 16.89 38.05 -13.61
CA PRO A 22 16.51 36.78 -13.03
C PRO A 22 17.45 36.36 -11.89
N PHE A 23 18.68 36.86 -11.85
CA PHE A 23 19.62 36.54 -10.79
C PHE A 23 19.31 37.28 -9.49
N SER A 24 18.93 38.56 -9.58
CA SER A 24 18.46 39.33 -8.42
C SER A 24 17.18 38.75 -7.82
N ALA A 25 16.21 38.37 -8.66
CA ALA A 25 15.00 37.68 -8.22
C ALA A 25 15.31 36.33 -7.52
N LEU A 26 16.29 35.59 -8.05
CA LEU A 26 16.76 34.34 -7.42
C LEU A 26 17.38 34.58 -6.05
N LYS A 27 18.21 35.63 -5.90
CA LYS A 27 18.83 36.00 -4.62
C LYS A 27 17.77 36.29 -3.56
N ASP A 28 16.78 37.09 -3.92
CA ASP A 28 15.70 37.46 -3.01
C ASP A 28 14.86 36.23 -2.59
N ALA A 29 14.56 35.33 -3.54
CA ALA A 29 13.82 34.10 -3.26
C ALA A 29 14.60 33.13 -2.34
N LEU A 30 15.92 33.06 -2.50
CA LEU A 30 16.80 32.23 -1.66
C LEU A 30 17.16 32.90 -0.33
N GLN A 31 16.89 34.19 -0.15
CA GLN A 31 17.22 34.89 1.09
C GLN A 31 16.53 34.25 2.29
N SER A 32 15.26 33.82 2.15
CA SER A 32 14.53 33.13 3.21
C SER A 32 15.19 31.82 3.65
N VAL A 33 15.82 31.08 2.73
CA VAL A 33 16.55 29.84 3.05
C VAL A 33 17.65 30.12 4.08
N PHE A 34 18.39 31.20 3.85
CA PHE A 34 19.52 31.60 4.69
C PHE A 34 19.10 32.18 6.05
N HIS A 35 17.90 32.75 6.16
CA HIS A 35 17.38 33.27 7.43
C HIS A 35 16.78 32.19 8.33
N LEU A 36 16.25 31.12 7.73
CA LEU A 36 15.61 30.02 8.46
C LEU A 36 16.62 29.04 9.06
N GLU A 37 17.88 29.09 8.61
CA GLU A 37 18.90 28.11 8.98
C GLU A 37 19.88 28.68 10.01
N ALA A 38 20.08 27.94 11.09
CA ALA A 38 20.96 28.37 12.18
C ALA A 38 22.43 28.31 11.74
N MET A 39 23.20 29.33 12.14
CA MET A 39 24.65 29.38 11.96
C MET A 39 25.39 29.02 13.24
N ARG A 40 26.52 28.33 13.11
CA ARG A 40 27.48 28.13 14.19
C ARG A 40 28.84 28.65 13.74
N SER A 41 29.40 29.60 14.49
CA SER A 41 30.70 30.22 14.19
C SER A 41 30.79 30.84 12.79
N GLY A 42 29.73 31.55 12.36
CA GLY A 42 29.69 32.26 11.07
C GLY A 42 29.56 31.37 9.83
N LYS A 43 29.33 30.06 10.00
CA LYS A 43 29.03 29.11 8.92
C LYS A 43 27.69 28.45 9.15
N TYR A 44 27.00 28.08 8.08
CA TYR A 44 25.80 27.26 8.17
C TYR A 44 26.16 25.87 8.70
N ILE A 45 25.29 25.32 9.55
CA ILE A 45 25.46 23.98 10.12
C ILE A 45 25.47 22.93 9.01
N TYR A 46 24.65 23.14 7.97
CA TYR A 46 24.52 22.22 6.87
C TYR A 46 25.44 22.59 5.70
N PRO A 47 26.29 21.64 5.23
CA PRO A 47 27.25 21.91 4.17
C PRO A 47 26.58 22.27 2.85
N GLU A 48 25.38 21.74 2.57
CA GLU A 48 24.67 22.01 1.31
C GLU A 48 24.20 23.47 1.24
N ILE A 49 23.72 24.03 2.36
CA ILE A 49 23.32 25.43 2.48
C ILE A 49 24.54 26.36 2.41
N GLN A 50 25.66 25.95 3.02
CA GLN A 50 26.92 26.68 2.91
C GLN A 50 27.42 26.70 1.46
N GLN A 51 27.35 25.57 0.75
CA GLN A 51 27.72 25.49 -0.66
C GLN A 51 26.80 26.32 -1.53
N LEU A 52 25.49 26.29 -1.30
CA LEU A 52 24.54 27.15 -1.99
C LEU A 52 24.89 28.64 -1.80
N LYS A 53 25.21 29.06 -0.56
CA LYS A 53 25.61 30.45 -0.29
C LYS A 53 26.86 30.84 -1.08
N LEU A 54 27.89 29.98 -1.09
CA LEU A 54 29.12 30.21 -1.83
C LEU A 54 28.88 30.25 -3.36
N SER A 55 28.08 29.33 -3.89
CA SER A 55 27.74 29.31 -5.32
C SER A 55 26.93 30.53 -5.73
N LEU A 56 26.06 31.03 -4.85
CA LEU A 56 25.28 32.25 -5.07
C LEU A 56 26.16 33.51 -5.02
N ASP A 57 27.11 33.58 -4.09
CA ASP A 57 28.01 34.73 -3.97
C ASP A 57 29.06 34.78 -5.10
N ASN A 58 29.49 33.62 -5.61
CA ASN A 58 30.48 33.49 -6.69
C ASN A 58 29.86 33.35 -8.10
N PHE A 59 28.54 33.47 -8.23
CA PHE A 59 27.87 33.30 -9.52
C PHE A 59 28.27 34.41 -10.51
N GLN A 60 28.56 34.00 -11.74
CA GLN A 60 28.92 34.88 -12.83
C GLN A 60 27.87 34.73 -13.96
N PRO A 61 27.10 35.78 -14.28
CA PRO A 61 25.95 35.70 -15.18
C PRO A 61 26.23 35.10 -16.57
N ASN A 62 27.46 35.23 -17.07
CA ASN A 62 27.87 34.75 -18.40
C ASN A 62 28.63 33.42 -18.36
N ASN A 63 28.78 32.80 -17.19
CA ASN A 63 29.62 31.62 -17.01
C ASN A 63 28.74 30.39 -16.74
N LYS A 64 28.62 29.52 -17.76
CA LYS A 64 27.87 28.25 -17.69
C LYS A 64 28.32 27.37 -16.52
N ARG A 65 29.61 27.36 -16.17
CA ARG A 65 30.13 26.58 -15.03
C ARG A 65 29.59 27.10 -13.71
N SER A 66 29.58 28.43 -13.53
CA SER A 66 29.03 29.04 -12.32
C SER A 66 27.52 28.80 -12.17
N PHE A 67 26.79 28.77 -13.28
CA PHE A 67 25.38 28.38 -13.31
C PHE A 67 25.16 26.91 -12.91
N ILE A 68 25.98 25.99 -13.43
CA ILE A 68 25.89 24.57 -13.06
C ILE A 68 26.18 24.37 -11.57
N GLU A 69 27.18 25.05 -11.02
CA GLU A 69 27.48 24.97 -9.58
C GLU A 69 26.35 25.57 -8.72
N LEU A 70 25.77 26.70 -9.14
CA LEU A 70 24.60 27.28 -8.48
C LEU A 70 23.40 26.33 -8.51
N LEU A 71 23.09 25.77 -9.67
CA LEU A 71 22.00 24.80 -9.84
C LEU A 71 22.23 23.54 -8.98
N LYS A 72 23.47 23.06 -8.90
CA LYS A 72 23.86 21.94 -8.05
C LYS A 72 23.66 22.27 -6.56
N GLY A 73 24.05 23.47 -6.13
CA GLY A 73 23.83 23.96 -4.76
C GLY A 73 22.35 24.05 -4.41
N ILE A 74 21.51 24.57 -5.32
CA ILE A 74 20.06 24.65 -5.12
C ILE A 74 19.48 23.26 -4.96
N ARG A 75 19.79 22.34 -5.90
CA ARG A 75 19.32 20.95 -5.86
C ARG A 75 19.72 20.22 -4.57
N ALA A 76 20.96 20.41 -4.13
CA ALA A 76 21.44 19.79 -2.89
C ALA A 76 20.72 20.33 -1.63
N THR A 77 20.20 21.56 -1.70
CA THR A 77 19.53 22.21 -0.58
C THR A 77 18.04 21.86 -0.50
N LEU A 78 17.40 21.50 -1.63
CA LEU A 78 15.96 21.23 -1.70
C LEU A 78 15.42 20.28 -0.63
N PRO A 79 16.02 19.10 -0.37
CA PRO A 79 15.49 18.17 0.64
C PRO A 79 15.45 18.75 2.07
N ARG A 80 16.29 19.77 2.36
CA ARG A 80 16.30 20.42 3.68
C ARG A 80 15.25 21.51 3.77
N ILE A 81 15.05 22.24 2.68
CA ILE A 81 14.15 23.39 2.65
C ILE A 81 12.71 23.04 2.25
N GLU A 82 12.48 21.80 1.82
CA GLU A 82 11.17 21.26 1.43
C GLU A 82 10.10 21.52 2.49
N LYS A 83 10.38 21.21 3.76
CA LYS A 83 9.47 21.50 4.89
C LYS A 83 9.09 22.99 4.99
N TYR A 84 9.98 23.89 4.62
CA TYR A 84 9.71 25.34 4.62
C TYR A 84 8.98 25.79 3.35
N ILE A 85 9.17 25.10 2.23
CA ILE A 85 8.40 25.28 0.99
C ILE A 85 6.94 24.85 1.22
N GLU A 86 6.70 23.67 1.80
CA GLU A 86 5.36 23.16 2.13
C GLU A 86 4.60 24.10 3.08
N LYS A 87 5.31 24.69 4.04
CA LYS A 87 4.76 25.67 5.00
C LYS A 87 4.59 27.06 4.42
N GLY A 88 4.93 27.28 3.15
CA GLY A 88 4.80 28.57 2.47
C GLY A 88 5.82 29.63 2.89
N HIS A 89 6.88 29.27 3.64
CA HIS A 89 7.93 30.20 4.04
C HIS A 89 8.93 30.50 2.92
N ILE A 90 8.99 29.63 1.89
CA ILE A 90 9.87 29.78 0.74
C ILE A 90 9.06 29.69 -0.55
N ASN A 91 9.16 30.71 -1.39
CA ASN A 91 8.50 30.74 -2.69
C ASN A 91 9.31 29.95 -3.73
N PHE A 92 9.06 28.63 -3.79
CA PHE A 92 9.75 27.75 -4.74
C PHE A 92 9.46 28.10 -6.21
N ASN A 93 8.26 28.62 -6.52
CA ASN A 93 7.93 29.05 -7.88
C ASN A 93 8.81 30.21 -8.35
N ALA A 94 9.16 31.14 -7.45
CA ALA A 94 10.09 32.22 -7.75
C ALA A 94 11.50 31.68 -8.04
N ILE A 95 11.98 30.70 -7.28
CA ILE A 95 13.28 30.03 -7.51
C ILE A 95 13.27 29.32 -8.88
N LYS A 96 12.23 28.54 -9.17
CA LYS A 96 12.05 27.80 -10.42
C LYS A 96 12.09 28.74 -11.63
N THR A 97 11.24 29.77 -11.61
CA THR A 97 11.09 30.73 -12.71
C THR A 97 12.39 31.48 -12.95
N SER A 98 13.10 31.86 -11.88
CA SER A 98 14.37 32.57 -11.98
C SER A 98 15.47 31.70 -12.58
N ILE A 99 15.58 30.44 -12.15
CA ILE A 99 16.57 29.51 -12.71
C ILE A 99 16.27 29.15 -14.16
N ASP A 100 15.01 28.92 -14.50
CA ASP A 100 14.61 28.61 -15.88
C ASP A 100 14.86 29.81 -16.80
N SER A 101 14.70 31.03 -16.30
CA SER A 101 15.05 32.27 -17.02
C SER A 101 16.57 32.41 -17.20
N LEU A 102 17.37 32.13 -16.17
CA LEU A 102 18.83 32.10 -16.29
C LEU A 102 19.32 31.02 -17.26
N ALA A 103 18.70 29.85 -17.26
CA ALA A 103 19.01 28.78 -18.21
C ALA A 103 18.76 29.21 -19.65
N LYS A 104 17.64 29.91 -19.91
CA LYS A 104 17.34 30.49 -21.23
C LYS A 104 18.39 31.51 -21.65
N THR A 105 18.78 32.44 -20.79
CA THR A 105 19.83 33.43 -21.08
C THR A 105 21.16 32.77 -21.46
N LEU A 106 21.48 31.62 -20.89
CA LEU A 106 22.71 30.86 -21.16
C LEU A 106 22.60 29.83 -22.29
N ASN A 107 21.45 29.74 -22.97
CA ASN A 107 21.13 28.71 -23.97
C ASN A 107 21.35 27.27 -23.43
N LEU A 108 20.86 27.00 -22.21
CA LEU A 108 20.90 25.70 -21.55
C LEU A 108 19.50 25.08 -21.49
N PRO A 109 19.38 23.74 -21.44
CA PRO A 109 18.09 23.07 -21.30
C PRO A 109 17.39 23.48 -20.00
N LEU A 110 16.06 23.58 -20.07
CA LEU A 110 15.22 23.84 -18.89
C LEU A 110 15.42 22.73 -17.85
N THR A 111 15.40 23.10 -16.57
CA THR A 111 15.54 22.12 -15.50
C THR A 111 14.22 21.37 -15.34
N ASN A 112 14.26 20.04 -15.38
CA ASN A 112 13.10 19.23 -15.00
C ASN A 112 13.01 19.22 -13.47
N TRP A 113 12.10 20.01 -12.92
CA TRP A 113 11.90 20.19 -11.47
C TRP A 113 11.05 19.08 -10.84
N ASP A 114 10.29 18.32 -11.63
CA ASP A 114 9.31 17.35 -11.13
C ASP A 114 9.99 16.22 -10.36
N ASN A 115 11.22 15.84 -10.74
CA ASN A 115 12.02 14.82 -10.06
C ASN A 115 12.55 15.24 -8.68
N TYR A 116 12.51 16.53 -8.33
CA TYR A 116 13.19 17.09 -7.16
C TYR A 116 12.23 17.52 -6.04
N LEU A 117 10.94 17.71 -6.35
CA LEU A 117 9.88 17.87 -5.36
C LEU A 117 9.10 16.56 -5.13
N SER A 118 9.24 15.58 -6.02
CA SER A 118 8.62 14.27 -5.87
C SER A 118 9.47 13.37 -4.97
N HIS A 119 9.70 13.75 -3.72
CA HIS A 119 10.12 12.77 -2.72
C HIS A 119 8.88 12.06 -2.17
N SER A 120 8.56 10.92 -2.81
CA SER A 120 8.14 9.76 -2.05
C SER A 120 9.04 9.64 -0.81
N ASN A 121 8.45 9.60 0.38
CA ASN A 121 9.06 9.61 1.72
C ASN A 121 10.15 8.54 2.00
N LEU A 122 11.22 8.44 1.20
CA LEU A 122 12.23 7.40 1.32
C LEU A 122 13.64 8.01 1.29
N SER A 123 14.29 7.92 2.45
CA SER A 123 15.64 8.37 2.77
C SER A 123 16.69 7.91 1.75
N PRO A 124 17.70 8.75 1.39
CA PRO A 124 18.80 8.36 0.51
C PRO A 124 19.69 7.23 1.05
N LYS A 125 19.68 7.00 2.38
CA LYS A 125 20.39 5.86 3.00
C LYS A 125 19.59 4.57 2.98
N PHE A 126 18.32 4.65 2.55
CA PHE A 126 17.43 3.53 2.26
C PHE A 126 17.05 3.58 0.78
N GLN A 127 18.05 3.62 -0.09
CA GLN A 127 17.83 3.34 -1.51
C GLN A 127 17.68 1.83 -1.69
N PHE A 128 16.47 1.31 -1.46
CA PHE A 128 16.05 0.18 -2.27
C PHE A 128 15.89 0.72 -3.68
N ASN A 129 16.95 0.60 -4.49
CA ASN A 129 16.88 0.78 -5.93
C ASN A 129 15.85 -0.23 -6.48
N ASP A 130 14.58 0.15 -6.49
CA ASP A 130 13.54 -0.51 -7.27
C ASP A 130 13.34 0.26 -8.58
N THR A 131 14.45 0.51 -9.28
CA THR A 131 14.45 0.67 -10.73
C THR A 131 14.42 -0.68 -11.45
N ARG A 132 14.35 -1.80 -10.71
CA ARG A 132 13.80 -3.03 -11.27
C ARG A 132 12.34 -2.72 -11.49
N LYS A 133 11.87 -2.72 -12.75
CA LYS A 133 10.42 -2.77 -13.04
C LYS A 133 9.83 -3.79 -12.08
N GLU A 134 9.03 -3.34 -11.11
CA GLU A 134 8.48 -4.19 -10.07
C GLU A 134 7.79 -5.34 -10.80
N LEU A 135 8.40 -6.52 -10.79
CA LEU A 135 7.82 -7.65 -11.48
C LEU A 135 6.47 -7.92 -10.80
N GLY A 136 5.41 -8.01 -11.61
CA GLY A 136 4.11 -8.47 -11.15
C GLY A 136 4.23 -9.88 -10.56
N LEU A 137 3.23 -10.32 -9.79
CA LEU A 137 3.26 -11.59 -9.06
C LEU A 137 3.75 -12.77 -9.92
N LEU A 138 3.11 -13.03 -11.07
CA LEU A 138 3.47 -14.17 -11.92
C LEU A 138 4.89 -14.05 -12.50
N PRO A 139 5.29 -12.94 -13.16
CA PRO A 139 6.68 -12.76 -13.58
C PRO A 139 7.71 -12.90 -12.44
N TRP A 140 7.36 -12.44 -11.23
CA TRP A 140 8.23 -12.55 -10.06
C TRP A 140 8.37 -14.00 -9.58
N LEU A 141 7.27 -14.76 -9.52
CA LEU A 141 7.28 -16.19 -9.17
C LEU A 141 8.10 -17.01 -10.17
N VAL A 142 7.95 -16.71 -11.47
CA VAL A 142 8.68 -17.39 -12.56
C VAL A 142 10.17 -17.12 -12.48
N ALA A 143 10.55 -15.86 -12.26
CA ALA A 143 11.95 -15.47 -12.06
C ALA A 143 12.55 -16.15 -10.82
N LYS A 144 11.76 -16.32 -9.75
CA LYS A 144 12.19 -17.04 -8.53
C LYS A 144 12.36 -18.53 -8.76
N ALA A 145 11.47 -19.14 -9.55
CA ALA A 145 11.55 -20.55 -9.91
C ALA A 145 12.63 -20.88 -10.95
N GLY A 146 13.31 -19.89 -11.52
CA GLY A 146 14.31 -20.09 -12.58
C GLY A 146 13.73 -20.68 -13.87
N LYS A 147 12.41 -20.63 -14.07
CA LYS A 147 11.73 -21.19 -15.25
C LYS A 147 11.65 -20.13 -16.35
N THR A 148 11.97 -20.49 -17.59
CA THR A 148 11.72 -19.62 -18.75
C THR A 148 10.22 -19.67 -19.07
N SER A 149 9.59 -18.50 -19.24
CA SER A 149 8.14 -18.33 -19.40
C SER A 149 7.53 -19.33 -20.38
N THR A 150 6.87 -20.35 -19.85
CA THR A 150 5.88 -21.15 -20.57
C THR A 150 4.50 -20.74 -20.10
N ARG A 151 3.54 -20.73 -21.03
CA ARG A 151 2.13 -20.39 -20.79
C ARG A 151 1.63 -21.08 -19.51
N HIS A 152 1.46 -20.32 -18.44
CA HIS A 152 1.11 -20.90 -17.15
C HIS A 152 -0.37 -21.31 -17.14
N ASN A 153 -0.64 -22.60 -17.19
CA ASN A 153 -1.96 -23.14 -16.84
C ASN A 153 -2.22 -22.97 -15.33
N ALA A 154 -3.47 -23.02 -14.89
CA ALA A 154 -3.83 -22.77 -13.50
C ALA A 154 -3.10 -23.68 -12.51
N ASN A 155 -2.91 -24.96 -12.85
CA ASN A 155 -2.20 -25.91 -11.99
C ASN A 155 -0.74 -25.48 -11.77
N THR A 156 -0.06 -25.00 -12.82
CA THR A 156 1.31 -24.47 -12.70
C THR A 156 1.34 -23.20 -11.87
N GLN A 157 0.34 -22.32 -12.02
CA GLN A 157 0.23 -21.10 -11.22
C GLN A 157 0.04 -21.43 -9.74
N ILE A 158 -0.83 -22.38 -9.42
CA ILE A 158 -1.06 -22.84 -8.04
C ILE A 158 0.20 -23.47 -7.46
N SER A 159 0.89 -24.36 -8.17
CA SER A 159 2.13 -24.95 -7.68
C SER A 159 3.15 -23.87 -7.32
N LEU A 160 3.31 -22.84 -8.18
CA LEU A 160 4.19 -21.70 -7.89
C LEU A 160 3.70 -20.88 -6.68
N LEU A 161 2.39 -20.62 -6.57
CA LEU A 161 1.84 -19.91 -5.41
C LEU A 161 2.12 -20.66 -4.11
N LEU A 162 1.93 -21.99 -4.10
CA LEU A 162 2.13 -22.83 -2.92
C LEU A 162 3.60 -22.97 -2.54
N GLU A 163 4.48 -23.12 -3.53
CA GLU A 163 5.93 -23.25 -3.33
C GLU A 163 6.53 -21.98 -2.74
N TYR A 164 6.11 -20.81 -3.24
CA TYR A 164 6.69 -19.52 -2.85
C TYR A 164 5.88 -18.74 -1.82
N ARG A 165 4.80 -19.31 -1.26
CA ARG A 165 3.89 -18.60 -0.34
C ARG A 165 4.57 -18.00 0.90
N ASP A 166 5.63 -18.65 1.38
CA ASP A 166 6.36 -18.28 2.59
C ASP A 166 7.58 -17.38 2.29
N HIS A 167 7.82 -17.05 1.01
CA HIS A 167 8.92 -16.17 0.62
C HIS A 167 8.67 -14.71 0.98
N PHE A 168 9.75 -14.03 1.36
CA PHE A 168 9.72 -12.59 1.64
C PHE A 168 9.20 -11.80 0.43
N GLY A 169 8.22 -10.92 0.69
CA GLY A 169 7.55 -10.10 -0.33
C GLY A 169 6.39 -10.79 -1.07
N PHE A 170 6.15 -12.09 -0.84
CA PHE A 170 5.06 -12.82 -1.49
C PHE A 170 3.69 -12.17 -1.21
N SER A 171 3.36 -11.93 0.06
CA SER A 171 2.07 -11.35 0.47
C SER A 171 1.84 -9.97 -0.14
N GLN A 172 2.88 -9.13 -0.20
CA GLN A 172 2.83 -7.81 -0.81
C GLN A 172 2.56 -7.90 -2.32
N LYS A 173 3.28 -8.80 -3.02
CA LYS A 173 3.09 -9.03 -4.47
C LYS A 173 1.72 -9.61 -4.79
N LEU A 174 1.25 -10.56 -4.00
CA LEU A 174 -0.07 -11.15 -4.14
C LEU A 174 -1.16 -10.09 -3.92
N SER A 175 -1.06 -9.32 -2.83
CA SER A 175 -2.01 -8.23 -2.55
C SER A 175 -2.05 -7.19 -3.66
N ALA A 176 -0.89 -6.79 -4.20
CA ALA A 176 -0.82 -5.85 -5.30
C ALA A 176 -1.42 -6.41 -6.60
N HIS A 177 -1.30 -7.73 -6.83
CA HIS A 177 -1.93 -8.40 -7.96
C HIS A 177 -3.44 -8.47 -7.81
N LEU A 178 -3.94 -8.86 -6.63
CA LEU A 178 -5.37 -8.95 -6.33
C LEU A 178 -6.08 -7.60 -6.35
N LYS A 179 -5.38 -6.49 -6.08
CA LYS A 179 -5.95 -5.15 -6.30
C LYS A 179 -6.27 -4.85 -7.77
N LYS A 180 -5.53 -5.46 -8.71
CA LYS A 180 -5.74 -5.29 -10.15
C LYS A 180 -6.69 -6.34 -10.71
N ASP A 181 -6.67 -7.53 -10.13
CA ASP A 181 -7.47 -8.68 -10.55
C ASP A 181 -7.97 -9.45 -9.31
N PRO A 182 -9.07 -8.97 -8.68
CA PRO A 182 -9.59 -9.55 -7.43
C PRO A 182 -10.02 -11.01 -7.58
N GLU A 183 -10.48 -11.38 -8.77
CA GLU A 183 -11.00 -12.71 -9.08
C GLU A 183 -9.90 -13.73 -9.40
N PHE A 184 -8.62 -13.35 -9.36
CA PHE A 184 -7.52 -14.22 -9.74
C PHE A 184 -7.51 -15.55 -8.99
N LEU A 185 -7.53 -15.52 -7.65
CA LEU A 185 -7.54 -16.76 -6.84
C LEU A 185 -8.86 -17.52 -6.99
N PHE A 186 -9.97 -16.82 -7.15
CA PHE A 186 -11.28 -17.44 -7.33
C PHE A 186 -11.33 -18.25 -8.64
N ARG A 187 -10.86 -17.69 -9.75
CA ARG A 187 -10.78 -18.43 -11.02
C ARG A 187 -9.91 -19.68 -10.90
N LEU A 188 -8.79 -19.59 -10.18
CA LEU A 188 -7.89 -20.72 -9.96
C LEU A 188 -8.55 -21.87 -9.18
N ILE A 189 -9.26 -21.58 -8.08
CA ILE A 189 -9.96 -22.62 -7.31
C ILE A 189 -11.18 -23.18 -8.05
N MET A 190 -11.78 -22.40 -8.95
CA MET A 190 -12.91 -22.86 -9.73
C MET A 190 -12.52 -23.86 -10.82
N GLU A 191 -11.25 -23.92 -11.25
CA GLU A 191 -10.85 -24.85 -12.32
C GLU A 191 -10.85 -26.33 -11.91
N SER A 192 -10.53 -26.66 -10.66
CA SER A 192 -10.61 -28.05 -10.16
C SER A 192 -10.79 -28.11 -8.64
N ASP A 193 -11.34 -29.23 -8.17
CA ASP A 193 -11.51 -29.54 -6.75
C ASP A 193 -10.16 -29.66 -6.03
N ASN A 194 -9.14 -30.20 -6.70
CA ASN A 194 -7.78 -30.27 -6.17
C ASN A 194 -7.17 -28.87 -5.97
N ASN A 195 -7.39 -27.95 -6.93
CA ASN A 195 -6.94 -26.56 -6.82
C ASN A 195 -7.63 -25.84 -5.67
N PHE A 196 -8.94 -26.04 -5.52
CA PHE A 196 -9.70 -25.57 -4.37
C PHE A 196 -9.11 -26.10 -3.06
N ALA A 197 -8.92 -27.42 -2.93
CA ALA A 197 -8.40 -28.02 -1.70
C ALA A 197 -7.02 -27.49 -1.33
N HIS A 198 -6.12 -27.36 -2.30
CA HIS A 198 -4.78 -26.83 -2.07
C HIS A 198 -4.76 -25.37 -1.61
N ILE A 199 -5.59 -24.50 -2.19
CA ILE A 199 -5.65 -23.09 -1.77
C ILE A 199 -6.35 -22.99 -0.42
N ALA A 200 -7.50 -23.65 -0.25
CA ALA A 200 -8.34 -23.59 0.93
C ALA A 200 -7.64 -24.10 2.21
N HIS A 201 -6.74 -25.08 2.06
CA HIS A 201 -5.97 -25.62 3.17
C HIS A 201 -4.77 -24.75 3.58
N THR A 202 -4.48 -23.66 2.85
CA THR A 202 -3.36 -22.77 3.15
C THR A 202 -3.81 -21.36 3.52
N ARG A 203 -2.88 -20.51 3.97
CA ARG A 203 -3.16 -19.09 4.26
C ARG A 203 -3.64 -18.30 3.05
N LEU A 204 -3.52 -18.83 1.83
CA LEU A 204 -4.08 -18.22 0.63
C LEU A 204 -5.61 -18.09 0.68
N VAL A 205 -6.28 -18.97 1.45
CA VAL A 205 -7.73 -18.90 1.69
C VAL A 205 -8.18 -17.57 2.29
N LEU A 206 -7.31 -16.87 3.02
CA LEU A 206 -7.62 -15.58 3.66
C LEU A 206 -7.82 -14.44 2.65
N TYR A 207 -7.40 -14.63 1.40
CA TYR A 207 -7.60 -13.67 0.32
C TYR A 207 -8.90 -13.90 -0.45
N LEU A 208 -9.65 -14.95 -0.12
CA LEU A 208 -10.95 -15.25 -0.70
C LEU A 208 -12.06 -14.75 0.23
N THR A 209 -13.13 -14.25 -0.37
CA THR A 209 -14.34 -13.88 0.36
C THR A 209 -15.15 -15.12 0.74
N ASP A 210 -15.99 -15.00 1.76
CA ASP A 210 -16.89 -16.09 2.17
C ASP A 210 -17.84 -16.50 1.03
N GLN A 211 -18.28 -15.52 0.23
CA GLN A 211 -19.10 -15.75 -0.96
C GLN A 211 -18.36 -16.61 -1.99
N GLN A 212 -17.14 -16.23 -2.37
CA GLN A 212 -16.32 -16.99 -3.32
C GLN A 212 -16.03 -18.41 -2.83
N LEU A 213 -15.81 -18.59 -1.52
CA LEU A 213 -15.63 -19.92 -0.92
C LEU A 213 -16.91 -20.74 -1.00
N ALA A 214 -18.07 -20.15 -0.72
CA ALA A 214 -19.36 -20.83 -0.83
C ALA A 214 -19.65 -21.30 -2.27
N GLU A 215 -19.39 -20.45 -3.27
CA GLU A 215 -19.55 -20.81 -4.69
C GLU A 215 -18.62 -21.95 -5.10
N ALA A 216 -17.36 -21.90 -4.68
CA ALA A 216 -16.39 -22.96 -4.95
C ALA A 216 -16.77 -24.28 -4.27
N ILE A 217 -17.29 -24.23 -3.03
CA ILE A 217 -17.80 -25.41 -2.33
C ILE A 217 -18.93 -26.04 -3.14
N ILE A 218 -19.98 -25.27 -3.46
CA ILE A 218 -21.14 -25.78 -4.23
C ILE A 218 -20.71 -26.43 -5.54
N LYS A 219 -19.79 -25.79 -6.27
CA LYS A 219 -19.25 -26.34 -7.52
C LYS A 219 -18.58 -27.70 -7.34
N HIS A 220 -17.83 -27.88 -6.25
CA HIS A 220 -16.99 -29.06 -6.03
C HIS A 220 -17.62 -30.14 -5.14
N ILE A 221 -18.79 -29.90 -4.54
CA ILE A 221 -19.57 -30.89 -3.76
C ILE A 221 -19.63 -32.27 -4.44
N PRO A 222 -19.91 -32.39 -5.76
CA PRO A 222 -20.00 -33.70 -6.41
C PRO A 222 -18.74 -34.57 -6.27
N HIS A 223 -17.56 -33.96 -6.09
CA HIS A 223 -16.28 -34.67 -5.91
C HIS A 223 -16.02 -35.07 -4.45
N PHE A 224 -16.70 -34.43 -3.49
CA PHE A 224 -16.55 -34.71 -2.07
C PHE A 224 -17.53 -35.74 -1.55
N VAL A 225 -18.63 -35.94 -2.27
CA VAL A 225 -19.72 -36.82 -1.87
C VAL A 225 -19.58 -38.18 -2.56
N GLN A 226 -19.57 -39.26 -1.78
CA GLN A 226 -19.74 -40.62 -2.30
C GLN A 226 -21.22 -40.98 -2.29
N ASN A 227 -21.71 -41.69 -3.32
CA ASN A 227 -23.08 -42.19 -3.37
C ASN A 227 -23.34 -43.15 -2.19
N ASN A 228 -24.00 -42.65 -1.16
CA ASN A 228 -24.44 -43.40 0.01
C ASN A 228 -25.96 -43.34 0.11
N ALA A 229 -26.59 -44.40 0.63
CA ALA A 229 -28.05 -44.47 0.72
C ALA A 229 -28.67 -43.58 1.82
N ASN A 230 -27.87 -43.10 2.79
CA ASN A 230 -28.34 -42.25 3.89
C ASN A 230 -27.90 -40.78 3.70
N PRO A 231 -28.83 -39.86 3.37
CA PRO A 231 -28.54 -38.45 3.13
C PRO A 231 -27.97 -37.70 4.34
N THR A 232 -28.43 -37.99 5.56
CA THR A 232 -27.97 -37.31 6.78
C THR A 232 -26.52 -37.68 7.10
N ALA A 233 -26.17 -38.96 7.00
CA ALA A 233 -24.80 -39.40 7.19
C ALA A 233 -23.86 -38.87 6.09
N GLN A 234 -24.38 -38.68 4.88
CA GLN A 234 -23.65 -38.11 3.75
C GLN A 234 -23.40 -36.60 3.94
N ALA A 235 -24.40 -35.87 4.45
CA ALA A 235 -24.29 -34.47 4.81
C ALA A 235 -23.24 -34.22 5.90
N ALA A 236 -23.25 -35.02 6.97
CA ALA A 236 -22.23 -34.94 8.03
C ALA A 236 -20.81 -35.18 7.49
N LYS A 237 -20.60 -36.26 6.73
CA LYS A 237 -19.30 -36.57 6.10
C LYS A 237 -18.81 -35.47 5.16
N LEU A 238 -19.73 -34.84 4.41
CA LEU A 238 -19.40 -33.71 3.54
C LEU A 238 -18.87 -32.54 4.38
N VAL A 239 -19.57 -32.17 5.45
CA VAL A 239 -19.18 -31.05 6.32
C VAL A 239 -17.84 -31.33 7.01
N ASP A 240 -17.63 -32.56 7.50
CA ASP A 240 -16.35 -32.97 8.10
C ASP A 240 -15.20 -32.80 7.09
N LYS A 241 -15.36 -33.32 5.88
CA LYS A 241 -14.36 -33.20 4.82
C LYS A 241 -14.11 -31.74 4.40
N LEU A 242 -15.16 -30.92 4.34
CA LEU A 242 -15.02 -29.49 4.06
C LEU A 242 -14.26 -28.77 5.19
N ASN A 243 -14.51 -29.12 6.45
CA ASN A 243 -13.80 -28.56 7.59
C ASN A 243 -12.34 -29.04 7.71
N GLU A 244 -11.99 -30.21 7.15
CA GLU A 244 -10.59 -30.63 7.00
C GLU A 244 -9.86 -29.82 5.91
N ILE A 245 -10.57 -29.49 4.83
CA ILE A 245 -10.02 -28.71 3.72
C ILE A 245 -9.89 -27.23 4.10
N LEU A 246 -10.93 -26.65 4.68
CA LEU A 246 -10.96 -25.25 5.11
C LEU A 246 -10.07 -25.08 6.34
N SER A 247 -9.09 -24.17 6.27
CA SER A 247 -8.17 -23.93 7.38
C SER A 247 -8.08 -22.44 7.74
N ASN A 248 -7.17 -22.10 8.66
CA ASN A 248 -6.91 -20.72 9.10
C ASN A 248 -8.15 -19.99 9.67
N GLY A 249 -8.96 -20.71 10.44
CA GLY A 249 -10.17 -20.16 11.06
C GLY A 249 -11.39 -20.10 10.13
N ARG A 250 -11.29 -20.65 8.92
CA ARG A 250 -12.44 -20.93 8.06
C ARG A 250 -12.97 -22.33 8.34
N SER A 251 -14.29 -22.45 8.36
CA SER A 251 -15.06 -23.68 8.51
C SER A 251 -16.45 -23.46 7.92
N VAL A 252 -17.20 -24.53 7.66
CA VAL A 252 -18.60 -24.43 7.21
C VAL A 252 -19.43 -23.58 8.17
N SER A 253 -19.28 -23.78 9.48
CA SER A 253 -19.98 -23.00 10.50
C SER A 253 -19.64 -21.51 10.48
N THR A 254 -18.40 -21.13 10.17
CA THR A 254 -18.02 -19.71 10.01
C THR A 254 -18.59 -19.11 8.72
N LEU A 255 -18.62 -19.87 7.62
CA LEU A 255 -19.19 -19.41 6.35
C LEU A 255 -20.71 -19.17 6.48
N LEU A 256 -21.42 -20.06 7.19
CA LEU A 256 -22.86 -19.94 7.43
C LEU A 256 -23.27 -18.70 8.26
N ARG A 257 -22.32 -18.04 8.96
CA ARG A 257 -22.59 -16.77 9.66
C ARG A 257 -22.69 -15.58 8.71
N ASN A 258 -22.10 -15.67 7.52
CA ASN A 258 -22.22 -14.66 6.48
C ASN A 258 -23.52 -14.91 5.69
N ALA A 259 -24.39 -13.91 5.60
CA ALA A 259 -25.70 -14.05 4.98
C ALA A 259 -25.64 -14.41 3.48
N GLU A 260 -24.69 -13.85 2.74
CA GLU A 260 -24.52 -14.11 1.30
C GLU A 260 -23.96 -15.51 1.06
N ALA A 261 -22.93 -15.89 1.83
CA ALA A 261 -22.37 -17.24 1.76
C ALA A 261 -23.39 -18.29 2.18
N LYS A 262 -24.18 -18.03 3.24
CA LYS A 262 -25.26 -18.91 3.68
C LYS A 262 -26.29 -19.11 2.57
N PHE A 263 -26.75 -18.04 1.94
CA PHE A 263 -27.73 -18.12 0.84
C PHE A 263 -27.24 -19.03 -0.30
N ILE A 264 -25.95 -18.97 -0.63
CA ILE A 264 -25.34 -19.83 -1.64
C ILE A 264 -25.23 -21.27 -1.14
N LEU A 265 -24.75 -21.50 0.08
CA LEU A 265 -24.61 -22.84 0.65
C LEU A 265 -25.97 -23.55 0.82
N ASP A 266 -27.02 -22.78 1.10
CA ASP A 266 -28.40 -23.27 1.17
C ASP A 266 -28.93 -23.76 -0.17
N SER A 267 -28.26 -23.51 -1.31
CA SER A 267 -28.65 -24.14 -2.59
C SER A 267 -28.39 -25.65 -2.64
N SER A 268 -27.59 -26.19 -1.71
CA SER A 268 -27.30 -27.62 -1.60
C SER A 268 -28.20 -28.30 -0.56
N GLU A 269 -28.99 -29.28 -0.99
CA GLU A 269 -29.86 -30.08 -0.12
C GLU A 269 -29.07 -30.77 1.01
N LEU A 270 -27.86 -31.27 0.74
CA LEU A 270 -27.02 -31.91 1.75
C LEU A 270 -26.61 -30.93 2.86
N LEU A 271 -26.28 -29.69 2.51
CA LEU A 271 -25.93 -28.67 3.50
C LEU A 271 -27.15 -28.16 4.27
N GLN A 272 -28.34 -28.14 3.66
CA GLN A 272 -29.59 -27.88 4.37
C GLN A 272 -29.91 -29.00 5.39
N ILE A 273 -29.77 -30.27 4.99
CA ILE A 273 -29.98 -31.44 5.86
C ILE A 273 -29.07 -31.37 7.09
N TYR A 274 -27.80 -31.01 6.91
CA TYR A 274 -26.86 -30.82 8.02
C TYR A 274 -27.34 -29.73 9.00
N GLN A 275 -27.70 -28.55 8.48
CA GLN A 275 -28.15 -27.41 9.30
C GLN A 275 -29.42 -27.75 10.09
N ASN A 276 -30.38 -28.46 9.47
CA ASN A 276 -31.62 -28.87 10.14
C ASN A 276 -31.38 -29.97 11.18
N GLY A 277 -30.45 -30.89 10.92
CA GLY A 277 -30.06 -31.94 11.87
C GLY A 277 -29.36 -31.41 13.13
N GLU A 278 -28.54 -30.36 13.01
CA GLU A 278 -27.96 -29.66 14.18
C GLU A 278 -29.03 -28.90 15.00
N ALA A 279 -30.01 -28.29 14.33
CA ALA A 279 -31.09 -27.56 14.99
C ALA A 279 -31.98 -28.48 15.86
N GLU A 280 -32.25 -29.71 15.41
CA GLU A 280 -33.02 -30.71 16.17
C GLU A 280 -32.25 -31.21 17.40
N GLN A 281 -30.93 -31.41 17.32
CA GLN A 281 -30.11 -31.84 18.45
C GLN A 281 -29.93 -30.74 19.52
N GLY A 282 -29.82 -29.48 19.11
CA GLY A 282 -29.79 -28.33 20.02
C GLY A 282 -31.09 -28.14 20.82
N HIS A 283 -32.24 -28.45 20.20
CA HIS A 283 -33.55 -28.39 20.87
C HIS A 283 -33.76 -29.51 21.89
N VAL A 284 -33.21 -30.70 21.65
CA VAL A 284 -33.28 -31.85 22.59
C VAL A 284 -32.39 -31.62 23.82
N LEU A 285 -31.22 -30.99 23.68
CA LEU A 285 -30.35 -30.64 24.82
C LEU A 285 -30.93 -29.51 25.68
N ALA A 286 -31.61 -28.53 25.07
CA ALA A 286 -32.29 -27.47 25.81
C ALA A 286 -33.52 -27.97 26.59
N ALA A 287 -34.22 -29.00 26.08
CA ALA A 287 -35.35 -29.62 26.76
C ALA A 287 -34.97 -30.61 27.88
N ALA A 288 -33.71 -31.04 27.96
CA ALA A 288 -33.23 -32.00 28.93
C ALA A 288 -32.68 -31.38 30.24
N THR A 289 -32.73 -30.06 30.39
CA THR A 289 -32.30 -29.38 31.62
C THR A 289 -33.51 -29.12 32.52
N PRO A 290 -33.65 -29.75 33.71
CA PRO A 290 -34.73 -29.43 34.63
C PRO A 290 -34.50 -28.04 35.26
N PRO A 291 -35.56 -27.30 35.62
CA PRO A 291 -35.42 -26.00 36.26
C PRO A 291 -34.79 -26.18 37.64
N SER A 292 -33.58 -25.63 37.80
CA SER A 292 -32.93 -25.43 39.09
C SER A 292 -33.80 -24.51 39.95
N SER A 293 -34.41 -25.09 40.99
CA SER A 293 -35.09 -24.36 42.07
C SER A 293 -34.08 -23.52 42.83
N HIS A 294 -34.10 -22.20 42.60
CA HIS A 294 -33.49 -21.23 43.49
C HIS A 294 -34.35 -21.13 44.75
N GLU A 295 -33.87 -21.70 45.86
CA GLU A 295 -34.30 -21.28 47.19
C GLU A 295 -33.61 -19.97 47.58
N ASP A 296 -34.46 -19.04 47.97
CA ASP A 296 -34.20 -17.71 48.47
C ASP A 296 -33.60 -17.77 49.87
N GLY A 297 -32.41 -17.19 50.04
CA GLY A 297 -31.67 -17.16 51.29
C GLY A 297 -31.16 -15.75 51.58
N GLY A 298 -32.09 -14.88 51.99
CA GLY A 298 -31.80 -13.49 52.36
C GLY A 298 -30.78 -13.36 53.49
N LEU A 299 -29.65 -12.72 53.20
CA LEU A 299 -28.71 -12.23 54.19
C LEU A 299 -29.14 -10.84 54.67
N LYS A 300 -29.58 -10.74 55.93
CA LYS A 300 -29.70 -9.47 56.66
C LYS A 300 -28.29 -8.96 57.03
N PRO A 301 -28.08 -7.63 57.04
CA PRO A 301 -26.85 -7.04 57.57
C PRO A 301 -26.97 -6.90 59.09
N THR A 302 -25.88 -7.15 59.80
CA THR A 302 -25.73 -6.73 61.21
C THR A 302 -24.46 -5.91 61.33
N LEU A 303 -24.66 -4.68 61.82
CA LEU A 303 -23.76 -3.71 62.47
C LEU A 303 -22.25 -3.98 62.48
#